data_AF-A0A2L0UGQ9-F1
#
_entry.id   AF-A0A2L0UGQ9-F1
#
_cell.length_a   1.000
_cell.length_b   1.000
_cell.length_c   1.000
_cell.angle_alpha   90.00
_cell.angle_beta   90.00
_cell.angle_gamma   90.00
#
_symmetry.space_group_name_H-M   'P 1'
#
loop_
_entity.id
_entity.type
_entity.pdbx_description
1 polymer ?
#
loop_
_entity_poly.entity_id
_entity_poly.type
_entity_poly.pdbx_seq_one_letter_code
_entity_poly.pdbx_strand_id
1 'polypeptide(L)'
;MTAYTQQRSTHLAVHHAGLTSADLWVHYYAIGGQLELFEMDAYLHGVYELSQSERNTVAMAVNELIDELPQRPRAEFVRLPLLD
;
A
#
# COMPACT_ATOMS: atom_id res chain seq x y z
N MET A 1 13.42 7.46 -9.44
CA MET A 1 11.99 7.10 -9.39
C MET A 1 11.20 8.20 -10.08
N THR A 2 10.35 7.92 -11.07
CA THR A 2 9.47 8.94 -11.68
C THR A 2 8.13 9.00 -10.93
N ALA A 3 7.35 10.06 -11.18
CA ALA A 3 5.97 10.21 -10.72
C ALA A 3 5.12 8.96 -11.00
N TYR A 4 5.14 8.52 -12.27
CA TYR A 4 4.42 7.35 -12.75
C TYR A 4 4.91 6.05 -12.09
N THR A 5 6.23 5.85 -11.98
CA THR A 5 6.76 4.63 -11.33
C THR A 5 6.38 4.56 -9.85
N GLN A 6 6.40 5.69 -9.14
CA GLN A 6 6.00 5.76 -7.74
C GLN A 6 4.50 5.47 -7.58
N GLN A 7 3.65 6.17 -8.34
CA GLN A 7 2.19 5.94 -8.34
C GLN A 7 1.85 4.48 -8.62
N ARG A 8 2.46 3.89 -9.66
CA ARG A 8 2.21 2.49 -10.02
C ARG A 8 2.66 1.51 -8.93
N SER A 9 3.80 1.78 -8.28
CA SER A 9 4.28 0.99 -7.15
C SER A 9 3.31 1.08 -5.97
N THR A 10 2.82 2.27 -5.63
CA THR A 10 1.83 2.49 -4.57
C THR A 10 0.53 1.73 -4.87
N HIS A 11 0.01 1.85 -6.09
CA HIS A 11 -1.19 1.11 -6.51
C HIS A 11 -1.04 -0.41 -6.33
N LEU A 12 0.09 -0.96 -6.78
CA LEU A 12 0.37 -2.39 -6.64
C LEU A 12 0.47 -2.83 -5.18
N ALA A 13 1.11 -2.02 -4.33
CA ALA A 13 1.23 -2.30 -2.90
C ALA A 13 -0.14 -2.33 -2.21
N VAL A 14 -1.00 -1.33 -2.46
CA VAL A 14 -2.39 -1.27 -1.95
C VAL A 14 -3.18 -2.51 -2.41
N HIS A 15 -3.16 -2.80 -3.72
CA HIS A 15 -3.86 -3.95 -4.28
C HIS A 15 -3.38 -5.27 -3.69
N HIS A 16 -2.07 -5.48 -3.58
CA HIS A 16 -1.51 -6.72 -3.01
C HIS A 16 -1.78 -6.85 -1.51
N ALA A 17 -1.83 -5.74 -0.77
CA ALA A 17 -2.17 -5.72 0.65
C ALA A 17 -3.67 -5.97 0.91
N GLY A 18 -4.52 -5.87 -0.12
CA GLY A 18 -5.97 -5.97 0.03
C GLY A 18 -6.58 -4.73 0.72
N LEU A 19 -5.88 -3.60 0.67
CA LEU A 19 -6.34 -2.33 1.24
C LEU A 19 -7.26 -1.62 0.25
N THR A 20 -8.25 -0.90 0.78
CA THR A 20 -9.07 0.03 0.01
C THR A 20 -8.48 1.45 0.03
N SER A 21 -8.94 2.32 -0.88
CA SER A 21 -8.60 3.75 -0.83
C SER A 21 -9.06 4.41 0.47
N ALA A 22 -10.16 3.94 1.06
CA ALA A 22 -10.65 4.41 2.35
C ALA A 22 -9.74 4.01 3.52
N ASP A 23 -9.26 2.76 3.56
CA ASP A 23 -8.32 2.30 4.61
C ASP A 23 -7.03 3.14 4.57
N LEU A 24 -6.50 3.34 3.37
CA LEU A 24 -5.31 4.15 3.16
C LEU A 24 -5.55 5.62 3.54
N TRP A 25 -6.68 6.18 3.15
CA TRP A 25 -7.00 7.58 3.41
C TRP A 25 -7.09 7.89 4.90
N VAL A 26 -7.72 7.02 5.69
CA VAL A 26 -7.81 7.19 7.15
C VAL A 26 -6.42 7.27 7.78
N HIS A 27 -5.52 6.35 7.43
CA HIS A 27 -4.16 6.34 7.98
C HIS A 27 -3.31 7.52 7.50
N TYR A 28 -3.35 7.79 6.19
CA TYR A 28 -2.67 8.93 5.57
C TYR A 28 -3.11 10.27 6.20
N TYR A 29 -4.41 10.45 6.47
CA TYR A 29 -4.93 11.64 7.15
C TYR A 29 -4.41 11.74 8.58
N ALA A 30 -4.37 10.61 9.32
CA ALA A 30 -3.87 10.57 10.69
C ALA A 30 -2.39 10.98 10.82
N ILE A 31 -1.57 10.76 9.78
CA ILE A 31 -0.16 11.17 9.75
C ILE A 31 0.08 12.55 9.10
N GLY A 32 -0.97 13.36 8.95
CA GLY A 32 -0.89 14.75 8.48
C GLY A 32 -1.12 14.97 6.99
N GLY A 33 -1.63 13.95 6.29
CA GLY A 33 -2.07 14.06 4.91
C GLY A 33 -3.28 14.99 4.73
N GLN A 34 -3.37 15.65 3.57
CA GLN A 34 -4.37 16.68 3.30
C GLN A 34 -5.30 16.38 2.10
N LEU A 35 -5.11 15.25 1.43
CA LEU A 35 -5.97 14.82 0.33
C LEU A 35 -7.36 14.41 0.83
N GLU A 36 -8.36 14.69 0.00
CA GLU A 36 -9.69 14.11 0.13
C GLU A 36 -9.70 12.66 -0.37
N LEU A 37 -10.67 11.85 0.08
CA LEU A 37 -10.77 10.43 -0.29
C LEU A 37 -10.84 10.22 -1.81
N PHE A 38 -11.58 11.07 -2.52
CA PHE A 38 -11.70 10.96 -3.99
C PHE A 38 -10.39 11.30 -4.72
N GLU A 39 -9.56 12.19 -4.16
CA GLU A 39 -8.25 12.53 -4.73
C GLU A 39 -7.26 11.39 -4.53
N MET A 40 -7.33 10.74 -3.37
CA MET A 40 -6.56 9.53 -3.09
C MET A 40 -6.95 8.39 -4.04
N ASP A 41 -8.25 8.16 -4.24
CA ASP A 41 -8.73 7.15 -5.19
C ASP A 41 -8.29 7.47 -6.62
N ALA A 42 -8.41 8.72 -7.05
CA ALA A 42 -7.97 9.17 -8.36
C ALA A 42 -6.44 9.03 -8.55
N TYR A 43 -5.64 9.29 -7.50
CA TYR A 43 -4.19 9.08 -7.52
C TYR A 43 -3.84 7.59 -7.67
N LEU A 44 -4.49 6.71 -6.90
CA LEU A 44 -4.26 5.27 -7.00
C LEU A 44 -4.62 4.71 -8.37
N HIS A 45 -5.57 5.32 -9.09
CA HIS A 45 -5.94 4.95 -10.45
C HIS A 45 -5.18 5.71 -11.55
N GLY A 46 -4.25 6.60 -11.19
CA GLY A 46 -3.44 7.36 -12.15
C GLY A 46 -4.19 8.47 -12.88
N VAL A 47 -5.36 8.87 -12.37
CA VAL A 47 -6.21 9.95 -12.92
C VAL A 47 -5.82 11.32 -12.34
N TYR A 48 -5.16 11.34 -11.17
CA TYR A 48 -4.75 12.57 -10.49
C TYR A 48 -3.25 12.54 -10.15
N GLU A 49 -2.51 13.56 -10.57
CA GLU A 49 -1.09 13.68 -10.25
C GLU A 49 -0.88 14.49 -8.96
N LEU A 50 -0.26 13.85 -7.98
CA LEU A 50 0.12 14.46 -6.71
C LEU A 50 1.50 15.10 -6.75
N SER A 51 1.71 16.09 -5.88
CA SER A 51 3.05 16.61 -5.57
C SER A 51 3.97 15.49 -5.06
N GLN A 52 5.29 15.65 -5.20
CA GLN A 52 6.23 14.65 -4.72
C GLN A 52 6.12 14.38 -3.22
N SER A 53 5.87 15.42 -2.41
CA SER A 53 5.69 15.27 -0.96
C SER A 53 4.48 14.39 -0.66
N GLU A 54 3.36 14.65 -1.33
CA GLU A 54 2.14 13.88 -1.13
C GLU A 54 2.31 12.42 -1.56
N ARG A 55 2.95 12.16 -2.70
CA ARG A 55 3.27 10.78 -3.11
C ARG A 55 4.15 10.05 -2.09
N ASN A 56 5.08 10.74 -1.46
CA ASN A 56 5.94 10.16 -0.43
C ASN A 56 5.14 9.81 0.83
N THR A 57 4.27 10.72 1.29
CA THR A 57 3.40 10.48 2.45
C THR A 57 2.42 9.32 2.19
N VAL A 58 1.82 9.25 1.00
CA VAL A 58 0.96 8.12 0.62
C VAL A 58 1.75 6.81 0.60
N ALA A 59 2.94 6.79 0.01
CA ALA A 59 3.77 5.57 -0.01
C ALA A 59 4.19 5.13 1.40
N MET A 60 4.50 6.07 2.29
CA MET A 60 4.78 5.80 3.71
C MET A 60 3.56 5.19 4.40
N ALA A 61 2.39 5.79 4.25
CA ALA A 61 1.14 5.29 4.82
C ALA A 61 0.81 3.86 4.36
N VAL A 62 1.00 3.55 3.08
CA VAL A 62 0.81 2.18 2.55
C VAL A 62 1.77 1.20 3.20
N ASN A 63 3.04 1.56 3.36
CA ASN A 63 4.04 0.68 3.96
C ASN A 63 3.76 0.42 5.44
N GLU A 64 3.37 1.45 6.20
CA GLU A 64 3.00 1.30 7.61
C GLU A 64 1.79 0.37 7.76
N LEU A 65 0.75 0.54 6.94
CA LEU A 65 -0.41 -0.37 6.93
C LEU A 65 -0.03 -1.81 6.57
N ILE A 66 0.92 -2.01 5.66
CA ILE A 66 1.44 -3.34 5.30
C ILE A 66 2.20 -3.97 6.47
N ASP A 67 2.99 -3.19 7.20
CA ASP A 67 3.77 -3.66 8.34
C ASP A 67 2.86 -4.11 9.51
N GLU A 68 1.65 -3.57 9.60
CA GLU A 68 0.62 -3.98 10.58
C GLU A 68 -0.14 -5.25 10.19
N LEU A 69 -0.05 -5.71 8.94
CA LEU A 69 -0.75 -6.92 8.50
C LEU A 69 -0.15 -8.18 9.15
N PRO A 70 -0.99 -9.14 9.58
CA PRO A 70 -0.49 -10.42 10.04
C PRO A 70 0.25 -11.13 8.91
N GLN A 71 1.28 -11.90 9.27
CA GLN A 71 1.96 -12.76 8.30
C GLN A 71 0.95 -13.68 7.63
N ARG A 72 1.04 -13.79 6.30
CA ARG A 72 0.21 -14.74 5.55
C ARG A 72 0.52 -16.17 5.98
N PRO A 73 -0.50 -17.02 6.15
CA PRO A 73 -0.28 -18.44 6.41
C PRO A 73 0.68 -19.04 5.39
N ARG A 74 1.67 -19.77 5.87
CA ARG A 74 2.63 -20.50 5.04
C ARG A 74 2.20 -21.96 5.04
N ALA A 75 2.23 -22.61 3.87
CA ALA A 75 2.02 -24.04 3.81
C ALA A 75 3.11 -24.77 4.61
N GLU A 76 2.71 -25.76 5.40
CA GLU A 76 3.65 -26.69 6.01
C GLU A 76 4.30 -27.54 4.92
N PHE A 77 5.61 -27.78 5.04
CA PHE A 77 6.34 -28.68 4.16
C PHE A 77 7.27 -29.55 4.99
N VAL A 78 7.36 -30.82 4.60
CA VAL A 78 8.25 -31.78 5.23
C VAL A 78 9.66 -31.55 4.68
N ARG A 79 10.58 -31.07 5.52
CA ARG A 79 11.96 -30.74 5.12
C ARG A 79 12.85 -31.97 4.89
N LEU A 80 12.49 -33.13 5.46
CA LEU A 80 13.22 -34.40 5.36
C LEU A 80 12.20 -35.55 5.26
N PRO A 81 12.38 -36.54 4.38
CA PRO A 81 11.45 -37.67 4.34
C PRO A 81 11.41 -38.36 5.71
N LEU A 82 10.20 -38.66 6.18
CA LEU A 82 10.02 -39.56 7.31
C LEU A 82 10.67 -40.88 6.91
N LEU A 83 11.76 -41.25 7.59
CA LEU A 83 12.31 -42.59 7.50
C LEU A 83 11.41 -43.46 8.38
N ASP A 84 10.71 -44.39 7.74
CA ASP A 84 9.90 -45.42 8.39
C ASP A 84 10.80 -46.42 9.15
#